data_AF-A0A497F0N8-F1
#
_entry.id   AF-A0A497F0N8-F1
#
_cell.length_a   1.000
_cell.length_b   1.000
_cell.length_c   1.000
_cell.angle_alpha   90.00
_cell.angle_beta   90.00
_cell.angle_gamma   90.00
#
_symmetry.space_group_name_H-M   'P 1'
#
loop_
_entity.id
_entity.type
_entity.pdbx_description
1 polymer ?
#
loop_
_entity_poly.entity_id
_entity_poly.type
_entity_poly.pdbx_seq_one_letter_code
_entity_poly.pdbx_strand_id
1 'polypeptide(L)'
;MKFKCNFEVIASAHPSELSAIGSSYQIYDLKRTLKSYLKIHGEVSSNLPTAIFRRKLMMCWGVGPKIADATILFTRCDPSVIPIDAHLLRAVNYFNWAENFKLPVKSLCLKYACNSDESLILNAPVCPLSLENLCLRERLRKIFNGLGGWVQTLTYLAGGKIRGWIG
;
A
#
# COMPACT_ATOMS: atom_id res chain seq x y z
N MET A 1 -3.90 30.25 5.96
CA MET A 1 -4.46 28.97 5.46
C MET A 1 -5.12 28.22 6.62
N LYS A 2 -6.43 27.93 6.54
CA LYS A 2 -7.28 27.46 7.67
C LYS A 2 -6.87 26.10 8.27
N PHE A 3 -6.41 25.15 7.45
CA PHE A 3 -6.21 23.76 7.87
C PHE A 3 -4.80 23.41 8.36
N LYS A 4 -3.76 24.15 7.92
CA LYS A 4 -2.34 24.00 8.33
C LYS A 4 -1.82 22.55 8.45
N CYS A 5 -2.29 21.64 7.58
CA CYS A 5 -1.97 20.21 7.63
C CYS A 5 -2.30 19.51 8.96
N ASN A 6 -3.17 20.08 9.80
CA ASN A 6 -3.59 19.47 11.05
C ASN A 6 -4.66 18.41 10.78
N PHE A 7 -4.33 17.14 11.05
CA PHE A 7 -5.20 15.99 10.78
C PHE A 7 -6.51 16.04 11.56
N GLU A 8 -6.49 16.49 12.81
CA GLU A 8 -7.69 16.58 13.66
C GLU A 8 -8.67 17.64 13.15
N VAL A 9 -8.13 18.79 12.73
CA VAL A 9 -8.92 19.88 12.14
C VAL A 9 -9.57 19.41 10.84
N ILE A 10 -8.82 18.75 9.95
CA ILE A 10 -9.37 18.26 8.67
C ILE A 10 -10.38 17.13 8.90
N ALA A 11 -10.11 16.20 9.83
CA ALA A 11 -11.01 15.11 10.17
C ALA A 11 -12.35 15.61 10.75
N SER A 12 -12.33 16.75 11.44
CA SER A 12 -13.51 17.32 12.10
C SER A 12 -14.25 18.36 11.24
N ALA A 13 -13.62 18.91 10.20
CA ALA A 13 -14.16 19.96 9.35
C ALA A 13 -15.50 19.57 8.69
N HIS A 14 -16.42 20.53 8.60
CA HIS A 14 -17.68 20.38 7.90
C HIS A 14 -17.46 20.26 6.37
N PRO A 15 -18.25 19.45 5.64
CA PRO A 15 -18.12 19.31 4.18
C PRO A 15 -18.03 20.62 3.39
N SER A 16 -18.78 21.66 3.79
CA SER A 16 -18.75 22.99 3.16
C SER A 16 -17.46 23.78 3.42
N GLU A 17 -16.71 23.44 4.47
CA GLU A 17 -15.38 24.04 4.69
C GLU A 17 -14.34 23.39 3.79
N LEU A 18 -14.48 22.09 3.53
CA LEU A 18 -13.58 21.31 2.69
C LEU A 18 -13.76 21.61 1.19
N SER A 19 -14.94 22.07 0.77
CA SER A 19 -15.17 22.48 -0.63
C SER A 19 -14.32 23.67 -1.06
N ALA A 20 -13.76 24.44 -0.12
CA ALA A 20 -12.78 25.48 -0.41
C ALA A 20 -11.43 24.92 -0.88
N ILE A 21 -11.12 23.64 -0.60
CA ILE A 21 -9.92 22.94 -1.09
C ILE A 21 -10.21 22.32 -2.47
N GLY A 22 -11.39 21.73 -2.64
CA GLY A 22 -11.84 21.15 -3.88
C GLY A 22 -13.15 20.37 -3.73
N SER A 23 -13.78 20.05 -4.86
CA SER A 23 -15.08 19.36 -4.93
C SER A 23 -14.98 17.85 -5.16
N SER A 24 -13.77 17.30 -5.27
CA SER A 24 -13.55 15.87 -5.52
C SER A 24 -14.06 15.02 -4.37
N TYR A 25 -14.66 13.87 -4.68
CA TYR A 25 -15.06 12.86 -3.70
C TYR A 25 -13.89 12.45 -2.77
N GLN A 26 -12.66 12.53 -3.28
CA GLN A 26 -11.43 12.22 -2.53
C GLN A 26 -11.24 13.12 -1.30
N ILE A 27 -11.76 14.36 -1.31
CA ILE A 27 -11.69 15.27 -0.17
C ILE A 27 -12.62 14.78 0.96
N TYR A 28 -13.80 14.26 0.61
CA TYR A 28 -14.71 13.65 1.60
C TYR A 28 -14.18 12.31 2.11
N ASP A 29 -13.57 11.52 1.24
CA ASP A 29 -12.90 10.27 1.59
C ASP A 29 -11.70 10.50 2.52
N LEU A 30 -10.91 11.55 2.27
CA LEU A 30 -9.79 11.97 3.12
C LEU A 30 -10.26 12.19 4.57
N LYS A 31 -11.39 12.89 4.77
CA LYS A 31 -11.96 13.09 6.11
C LYS A 31 -12.23 11.75 6.82
N ARG A 32 -12.81 10.77 6.11
CA ARG A 32 -13.09 9.43 6.67
C ARG A 32 -11.80 8.68 6.99
N THR A 33 -10.84 8.68 6.08
CA THR A 33 -9.53 8.05 6.27
C THR A 33 -8.79 8.65 7.46
N LEU A 34 -8.78 9.99 7.60
CA LEU A 34 -8.14 10.67 8.73
C LEU A 34 -8.83 10.35 10.05
N LYS A 35 -10.17 10.33 10.10
CA LYS A 35 -10.89 9.88 11.31
C LYS A 35 -10.51 8.46 11.71
N SER A 36 -10.36 7.54 10.76
CA SER A 36 -9.89 6.19 11.06
C SER A 36 -8.42 6.16 11.50
N TYR A 37 -7.56 6.94 10.84
CA TYR A 37 -6.14 6.99 11.14
C TYR A 37 -5.86 7.56 12.54
N LEU A 38 -6.58 8.61 12.95
CA LEU A 38 -6.42 9.21 14.28
C LEU A 38 -6.70 8.21 15.42
N LYS A 39 -7.54 7.19 15.20
CA LYS A 39 -7.80 6.12 16.18
C LYS A 39 -6.59 5.22 16.41
N ILE A 40 -5.70 5.11 15.42
CA ILE A 40 -4.51 4.25 15.48
C ILE A 40 -3.21 5.06 15.55
N HIS A 41 -3.27 6.38 15.35
CA HIS A 41 -2.09 7.25 15.20
C HIS A 41 -1.12 7.12 16.37
N GLY A 42 -1.62 7.10 17.61
CA GLY A 42 -0.79 6.94 18.81
C GLY A 42 -0.14 5.55 18.94
N GLU A 43 -0.67 4.55 18.24
CA GLU A 43 -0.12 3.18 18.22
C GLU A 43 0.89 2.99 17.09
N VAL A 44 0.93 3.90 16.13
CA VAL A 44 1.80 3.85 14.94
C VAL A 44 3.11 4.56 15.27
N SER A 45 4.04 3.84 15.89
CA SER A 45 5.41 4.34 16.09
C SER A 45 6.29 4.09 14.86
N SER A 46 7.36 4.87 14.69
CA SER A 46 8.37 4.66 13.64
C SER A 46 9.03 3.28 13.72
N ASN A 47 9.11 2.71 14.93
CA ASN A 47 9.87 1.49 15.23
C ASN A 47 9.03 0.22 15.09
N LEU A 48 7.72 0.32 14.81
CA LEU A 48 6.90 -0.86 14.58
C LEU A 48 7.43 -1.67 13.38
N PRO A 49 7.53 -3.02 13.50
CA PRO A 49 7.82 -3.88 12.37
C PRO A 49 6.91 -3.58 11.17
N THR A 50 7.48 -3.56 9.96
CA THR A 50 6.79 -3.20 8.71
C THR A 50 5.49 -3.98 8.53
N ALA A 51 5.49 -5.29 8.84
CA ALA A 51 4.30 -6.14 8.74
C ALA A 51 3.13 -5.68 9.64
N ILE A 52 3.44 -5.32 10.89
CA ILE A 52 2.45 -4.81 11.86
C ILE A 52 1.92 -3.46 11.40
N PHE A 53 2.82 -2.57 11.00
CA PHE A 53 2.44 -1.24 10.54
C PHE A 53 1.53 -1.31 9.30
N ARG A 54 1.87 -2.17 8.34
CA ARG A 54 1.06 -2.43 7.15
C ARG A 54 -0.35 -2.87 7.50
N ARG A 55 -0.52 -3.79 8.45
CA ARG A 55 -1.85 -4.23 8.91
C ARG A 55 -2.63 -3.10 9.57
N LYS A 56 -2.00 -2.32 10.47
CA LYS A 56 -2.63 -1.16 11.11
C LYS A 56 -3.11 -0.15 10.06
N LEU A 57 -2.28 0.19 9.07
CA LEU A 57 -2.69 1.05 7.95
C LEU A 57 -3.92 0.49 7.22
N MET A 58 -3.93 -0.81 6.90
CA MET A 58 -5.09 -1.44 6.25
C MET A 58 -6.35 -1.46 7.13
N MET A 59 -6.28 -1.28 8.44
CA MET A 59 -7.49 -1.11 9.26
C MET A 59 -8.16 0.25 9.04
N CYS A 60 -7.44 1.23 8.49
CA CYS A 60 -8.02 2.52 8.14
C CYS A 60 -9.02 2.38 6.99
N TRP A 61 -10.06 3.21 7.06
CA TRP A 61 -11.04 3.30 5.98
C TRP A 61 -10.36 3.76 4.67
N GLY A 62 -10.75 3.14 3.56
CA GLY A 62 -10.19 3.43 2.22
C GLY A 62 -8.79 2.89 1.98
N VAL A 63 -8.10 2.34 2.99
CA VAL A 63 -6.72 1.85 2.83
C VAL A 63 -6.71 0.35 2.52
N GLY A 64 -6.38 0.01 1.27
CA GLY A 64 -6.11 -1.36 0.84
C GLY A 64 -4.61 -1.67 0.77
N PRO A 65 -4.23 -2.90 0.37
CA PRO A 65 -2.84 -3.34 0.24
C PRO A 65 -1.94 -2.35 -0.51
N LYS A 66 -2.34 -1.91 -1.71
CA LYS A 66 -1.60 -0.93 -2.51
C LYS A 66 -1.29 0.35 -1.72
N ILE A 67 -2.31 0.92 -1.08
CA ILE A 67 -2.18 2.21 -0.38
C ILE A 67 -1.29 2.03 0.85
N ALA A 68 -1.49 0.95 1.63
CA ALA A 68 -0.65 0.65 2.78
C ALA A 68 0.83 0.45 2.38
N ASP A 69 1.08 -0.34 1.32
CA ASP A 69 2.43 -0.56 0.79
C ASP A 69 3.06 0.76 0.30
N ALA A 70 2.31 1.59 -0.44
CA ALA A 70 2.80 2.88 -0.93
C ALA A 70 3.11 3.86 0.21
N THR A 71 2.24 3.92 1.22
CA THR A 71 2.51 4.73 2.43
C THR A 71 3.82 4.30 3.07
N ILE A 72 4.07 3.00 3.25
CA ILE A 72 5.31 2.53 3.87
C ILE A 72 6.52 2.86 3.01
N LEU A 73 6.46 2.57 1.71
CA LEU A 73 7.56 2.82 0.77
C LEU A 73 8.01 4.29 0.85
N PHE A 74 7.06 5.23 0.85
CA PHE A 74 7.37 6.66 0.79
C PHE A 74 7.55 7.35 2.15
N THR A 75 6.94 6.86 3.24
CA THR A 75 7.07 7.51 4.56
C THR A 75 8.12 6.86 5.46
N ARG A 76 8.48 5.60 5.23
CA ARG A 76 9.54 4.89 5.95
C ARG A 76 10.77 4.62 5.11
N CYS A 77 10.74 4.97 3.82
CA CYS A 77 11.84 4.71 2.88
C CYS A 77 12.26 3.23 2.87
N ASP A 78 11.30 2.31 2.99
CA ASP A 78 11.55 0.86 3.04
C ASP A 78 11.45 0.27 1.63
N PRO A 79 12.59 0.00 0.94
CA PRO A 79 12.59 -0.47 -0.44
C PRO A 79 12.16 -1.93 -0.57
N SER A 80 12.01 -2.66 0.54
CA SER A 80 11.53 -4.05 0.51
C SER A 80 10.02 -4.15 0.25
N VAL A 81 9.30 -3.03 0.39
CA VAL A 81 7.85 -2.96 0.22
C VAL A 81 7.47 -2.63 -1.22
N ILE A 82 6.51 -3.37 -1.77
CA ILE A 82 6.15 -3.32 -3.19
C ILE A 82 4.66 -2.99 -3.35
N PRO A 83 4.32 -1.72 -3.63
CA PRO A 83 2.94 -1.33 -3.97
C PRO A 83 2.51 -1.93 -5.30
N ILE A 84 1.51 -2.81 -5.29
CA ILE A 84 0.98 -3.40 -6.53
C ILE A 84 -0.05 -2.45 -7.15
N ASP A 85 0.38 -1.70 -8.16
CA ASP A 85 -0.46 -0.76 -8.91
C ASP A 85 -0.57 -1.11 -10.41
N ALA A 86 -1.34 -0.33 -11.17
CA ALA A 86 -1.54 -0.57 -12.60
C ALA A 86 -0.27 -0.38 -13.46
N HIS A 87 0.73 0.37 -12.99
CA HIS A 87 2.00 0.52 -13.70
C HIS A 87 2.87 -0.71 -13.51
N LEU A 88 3.02 -1.15 -12.26
CA LEU A 88 3.75 -2.37 -11.95
C LEU A 88 3.08 -3.58 -12.60
N LEU A 89 1.74 -3.66 -12.61
CA LEU A 89 1.03 -4.75 -13.30
C LEU A 89 1.31 -4.79 -14.81
N ARG A 90 1.39 -3.61 -15.45
CA ARG A 90 1.79 -3.54 -16.87
C ARG A 90 3.22 -4.03 -17.07
N ALA A 91 4.14 -3.62 -16.20
CA ALA A 91 5.53 -4.09 -16.25
C ALA A 91 5.63 -5.61 -16.04
N VAL A 92 4.90 -6.16 -15.07
CA VAL A 92 4.84 -7.61 -14.80
C VAL A 92 4.43 -8.37 -16.05
N ASN A 93 3.38 -7.92 -16.74
CA ASN A 93 2.91 -8.56 -17.96
C ASN A 93 3.87 -8.36 -19.14
N TYR A 94 4.48 -7.17 -19.25
CA TYR A 94 5.40 -6.85 -20.35
C TYR A 94 6.71 -7.64 -20.27
N PHE A 95 7.32 -7.70 -19.08
CA PHE A 95 8.58 -8.40 -18.84
C PHE A 95 8.39 -9.87 -18.47
N ASN A 96 7.14 -10.35 -18.45
CA ASN A 96 6.75 -11.69 -18.02
C ASN A 96 7.34 -12.12 -16.66
N TRP A 97 7.31 -11.23 -15.66
CA TRP A 97 7.86 -11.53 -14.33
C TRP A 97 7.00 -12.54 -13.54
N ALA A 98 5.71 -12.63 -13.85
CA ALA A 98 4.80 -13.55 -13.18
C ALA A 98 3.57 -13.86 -14.05
N GLU A 99 3.22 -15.13 -14.15
CA GLU A 99 1.99 -15.61 -14.81
C GLU A 99 1.00 -16.19 -13.79
N ASN A 100 -0.29 -16.24 -14.13
CA ASN A 100 -1.33 -16.89 -13.31
C ASN A 100 -1.36 -16.42 -11.84
N PHE A 101 -1.16 -15.12 -11.60
CA PHE A 101 -1.12 -14.55 -10.25
C PHE A 101 -2.49 -14.01 -9.79
N LYS A 102 -2.60 -13.79 -8.48
CA LYS A 102 -3.68 -13.06 -7.83
C LYS A 102 -3.13 -11.81 -7.16
N LEU A 103 -3.89 -10.72 -7.21
CA LEU A 103 -3.56 -9.48 -6.53
C LEU A 103 -3.69 -9.64 -5.00
N PRO A 104 -2.92 -8.88 -4.21
CA PRO A 104 -3.09 -8.88 -2.76
C PRO A 104 -4.51 -8.40 -2.39
N VAL A 105 -5.23 -9.20 -1.59
CA VAL A 105 -6.60 -8.92 -1.17
C VAL A 105 -6.63 -8.48 0.28
N LYS A 106 -7.29 -7.35 0.59
CA LYS A 106 -7.32 -6.74 1.93
C LYS A 106 -7.76 -7.74 3.02
N SER A 107 -8.85 -8.47 2.81
CA SER A 107 -9.38 -9.43 3.78
C SER A 107 -8.37 -10.54 4.13
N LEU A 108 -7.64 -11.04 3.13
CA LEU A 108 -6.57 -12.01 3.35
C LEU A 108 -5.35 -11.39 4.02
N CYS A 109 -4.90 -10.21 3.56
CA CYS A 109 -3.75 -9.52 4.13
C CYS A 109 -3.93 -9.10 5.60
N LEU A 110 -5.17 -8.90 6.05
CA LEU A 110 -5.49 -8.63 7.46
C LEU A 110 -5.47 -9.92 8.31
N LYS A 111 -5.80 -11.07 7.72
CA LYS A 111 -5.91 -12.35 8.43
C LYS A 111 -4.60 -13.16 8.45
N TYR A 112 -3.84 -13.12 7.36
CA TYR A 112 -2.69 -13.99 7.12
C TYR A 112 -1.38 -13.20 6.95
N ALA A 113 -0.25 -13.85 7.18
CA ALA A 113 1.10 -13.32 6.92
C ALA A 113 1.53 -13.59 5.47
N CYS A 114 2.40 -12.76 4.88
CA CYS A 114 2.83 -12.97 3.50
C CYS A 114 3.88 -14.08 3.36
N ASN A 115 4.66 -14.35 4.39
CA ASN A 115 5.72 -15.37 4.41
C ASN A 115 6.02 -15.78 5.87
N SER A 116 6.97 -16.71 6.05
CA SER A 116 7.33 -17.25 7.37
C SER A 116 7.87 -16.19 8.32
N ASP A 117 8.66 -15.23 7.83
CA ASP A 117 9.22 -14.16 8.68
C ASP A 117 8.09 -13.25 9.20
N GLU A 118 7.18 -12.82 8.31
CA GLU A 118 5.98 -12.09 8.71
C GLU A 118 5.08 -12.93 9.64
N SER A 119 5.03 -14.26 9.48
CA SER A 119 4.22 -15.16 10.32
C SER A 119 4.65 -15.11 11.79
N LEU A 120 5.96 -15.09 12.04
CA LEU A 120 6.53 -14.98 13.39
C LEU A 120 6.22 -13.61 14.01
N ILE A 121 6.39 -12.54 13.23
CA ILE A 121 6.15 -11.15 13.69
C ILE A 121 4.66 -10.91 14.00
N LEU A 122 3.78 -11.43 13.14
CA LEU A 122 2.34 -11.17 13.22
C LEU A 122 1.59 -12.19 14.07
N ASN A 123 2.26 -13.26 14.51
CA ASN A 123 1.64 -14.44 15.12
C ASN A 123 0.39 -14.89 14.33
N ALA A 124 0.53 -15.07 13.02
CA ALA A 124 -0.57 -15.37 12.12
C ALA A 124 -0.12 -16.36 11.04
N PRO A 125 -0.99 -17.30 10.62
CA PRO A 125 -0.63 -18.29 9.61
C PRO A 125 -0.24 -17.64 8.27
N VAL A 126 0.63 -18.30 7.51
CA VAL A 126 1.01 -17.87 6.16
C VAL A 126 -0.21 -17.93 5.23
N CYS A 127 -0.33 -16.94 4.37
CA CYS A 127 -1.45 -16.79 3.44
C CYS A 127 -1.51 -17.95 2.44
N PRO A 128 -2.68 -18.55 2.18
CA PRO A 128 -2.81 -19.63 1.20
C PRO A 128 -2.35 -19.19 -0.21
N LEU A 129 -2.67 -17.96 -0.63
CA LEU A 129 -2.18 -17.42 -1.90
C LEU A 129 -0.65 -17.31 -1.95
N SER A 130 0.02 -17.12 -0.81
CA SER A 130 1.48 -17.11 -0.75
C SER A 130 2.06 -18.52 -0.83
N LEU A 131 1.48 -19.46 -0.09
CA LEU A 131 1.88 -20.87 -0.07
C LEU A 131 1.73 -21.51 -1.46
N GLU A 132 0.64 -21.21 -2.17
CA GLU A 132 0.40 -21.63 -3.55
C GLU A 132 1.19 -20.82 -4.58
N ASN A 133 2.06 -19.91 -4.13
CA ASN A 133 2.84 -18.99 -4.93
C ASN A 133 1.99 -18.06 -5.82
N LEU A 134 0.68 -17.92 -5.60
CA LEU A 134 -0.23 -17.12 -6.41
C LEU A 134 -0.22 -15.62 -6.09
N CYS A 135 0.17 -15.21 -4.87
CA CYS A 135 0.15 -13.80 -4.48
C CYS A 135 1.24 -13.00 -5.20
N LEU A 136 0.84 -12.05 -6.06
CA LEU A 136 1.80 -11.27 -6.85
C LEU A 136 2.79 -10.49 -5.98
N ARG A 137 2.33 -9.87 -4.87
CA ARG A 137 3.22 -9.10 -3.98
C ARG A 137 4.36 -9.97 -3.44
N GLU A 138 4.05 -11.16 -2.94
CA GLU A 138 5.06 -12.05 -2.38
C GLU A 138 5.94 -12.63 -3.49
N ARG A 139 5.39 -12.93 -4.66
CA ARG A 139 6.18 -13.43 -5.79
C ARG A 139 7.20 -12.39 -6.26
N LEU A 140 6.78 -11.13 -6.41
CA LEU A 140 7.69 -10.04 -6.77
C LEU A 140 8.71 -9.77 -5.66
N ARG A 141 8.33 -9.90 -4.39
CA ARG A 141 9.27 -9.83 -3.26
C ARG A 141 10.35 -10.91 -3.38
N LYS A 142 10.01 -12.13 -3.79
CA LYS A 142 11.01 -13.19 -4.01
C LYS A 142 11.92 -12.90 -5.21
N ILE A 143 11.36 -12.36 -6.30
CA ILE A 143 12.12 -12.03 -7.52
C ILE A 143 13.09 -10.87 -7.29
N PHE A 144 12.62 -9.78 -6.68
CA PHE A 144 13.39 -8.54 -6.51
C PHE A 144 14.04 -8.39 -5.13
N ASN A 145 13.76 -9.32 -4.22
CA ASN A 145 14.23 -9.28 -2.84
C ASN A 145 13.94 -7.90 -2.19
N GLY A 146 14.93 -7.30 -1.53
CA GLY A 146 14.81 -5.98 -0.91
C GLY A 146 14.76 -4.78 -1.86
N LEU A 147 14.73 -4.98 -3.18
CA LEU A 147 14.74 -3.90 -4.18
C LEU A 147 13.38 -3.65 -4.84
N GLY A 148 12.33 -4.37 -4.43
CA GLY A 148 11.04 -4.33 -5.12
C GLY A 148 10.37 -2.93 -5.13
N GLY A 149 10.59 -2.11 -4.10
CA GLY A 149 10.13 -0.72 -4.04
C GLY A 149 10.82 0.19 -5.06
N TRP A 150 12.12 -0.03 -5.32
CA TRP A 150 12.85 0.66 -6.39
C TRP A 150 12.31 0.27 -7.75
N VAL A 151 12.11 -1.03 -7.99
CA VAL A 151 11.51 -1.52 -9.24
C VAL A 151 10.13 -0.93 -9.44
N GLN A 152 9.28 -0.92 -8.40
CA GLN A 152 7.97 -0.30 -8.48
C GLN A 152 8.06 1.19 -8.85
N THR A 153 8.94 1.94 -8.20
CA THR A 153 9.15 3.37 -8.49
C THR A 153 9.60 3.59 -9.94
N LEU A 154 10.52 2.77 -10.46
CA LEU A 154 10.95 2.84 -11.86
C LEU A 154 9.80 2.53 -12.82
N THR A 155 8.98 1.51 -12.55
CA THR A 155 7.83 1.18 -13.40
C THR A 155 6.77 2.29 -13.40
N TYR A 156 6.60 2.97 -12.25
CA TYR A 156 5.73 4.13 -12.13
C TYR A 156 6.25 5.30 -12.99
N LEU A 157 7.53 5.64 -12.89
CA LEU A 157 8.18 6.71 -13.66
C LEU A 157 8.21 6.42 -15.16
N ALA A 158 8.47 5.16 -15.55
CA ALA A 158 8.39 4.73 -16.94
C ALA A 158 6.96 4.91 -17.50
N GLY A 159 5.94 4.89 -16.64
CA GLY A 159 4.60 5.32 -17.00
C GLY A 159 3.98 4.46 -18.11
N GLY A 160 3.36 5.11 -19.08
CA GLY A 160 2.86 4.46 -20.30
C GLY A 160 3.93 4.10 -21.32
N LYS A 161 5.19 4.56 -21.13
CA LYS A 161 6.28 4.37 -22.10
C LYS A 161 6.74 2.91 -22.19
N ILE A 162 6.41 2.07 -21.21
CA ILE A 162 6.67 0.62 -21.26
C ILE A 162 6.05 -0.02 -22.53
N ARG A 163 4.96 0.54 -23.07
CA ARG A 163 4.40 0.09 -24.37
C ARG A 163 5.17 0.59 -25.60
N GLY A 164 5.92 1.68 -25.48
CA GLY A 164 6.63 2.36 -26.59
C GLY A 164 8.14 2.14 -26.60
N TRP A 165 8.66 1.21 -25.79
CA TRP A 165 10.09 0.82 -25.81
C TRP A 165 10.40 -0.24 -26.87
N ILE A 166 9.41 -0.53 -27.73
CA ILE A 166 9.58 -1.24 -28.99
C ILE A 166 9.28 -0.22 -30.08
N GLY A 167 10.34 0.39 -30.57
CA GLY A 167 10.39 1.35 -31.66
C GLY A 167 11.84 1.47 -32.10
#